data_AF-A0A2V9T3C6-F1
#
_entry.id   AF-A0A2V9T3C6-F1
#
_cell.length_a   1.000
_cell.length_b   1.000
_cell.length_c   1.000
_cell.angle_alpha   90.00
_cell.angle_beta   90.00
_cell.angle_gamma   90.00
#
_symmetry.space_group_name_H-M   'P 1'
#
loop_
_entity.id
_entity.type
_entity.pdbx_description
1 polymer ?
#
loop_
_entity_poly.entity_id
_entity_poly.type
_entity_poly.pdbx_seq_one_letter_code
_entity_poly.pdbx_strand_id
1 'polypeptide(L)'
;MNLRQPSNLTTEGDISDAPVSDRHQSALSETEFHHMISLERKRTERSRKPFLLMLLNANGALAKDQKKELLAKALSLLSACTRETDAAGWYKNGSVVGAMCTEIAAEKTATPLSAPCSGGSANICAAT
;
A
#
# COMPACT_ATOMS: atom_id res chain seq x y z
N MET A 1 51.04 -38.61 -40.11
CA MET A 1 50.46 -37.39 -39.50
C MET A 1 48.95 -37.50 -39.65
N ASN A 2 48.28 -38.09 -38.66
CA ASN A 2 46.83 -38.28 -38.69
C ASN A 2 46.21 -37.27 -37.72
N LEU A 3 45.36 -36.40 -38.27
CA LEU A 3 44.60 -35.40 -37.54
C LEU A 3 43.52 -36.09 -36.70
N ARG A 4 43.61 -35.97 -35.37
CA ARG A 4 42.46 -36.11 -34.49
C ARG A 4 41.76 -34.76 -34.41
N GLN A 5 40.47 -34.71 -34.76
CA GLN A 5 39.58 -33.63 -34.34
C GLN A 5 38.53 -34.19 -33.35
N PRO A 6 38.13 -33.37 -32.35
CA PRO A 6 37.46 -33.84 -31.15
C PRO A 6 35.93 -33.97 -31.27
N SER A 7 35.41 -34.78 -30.35
CA SER A 7 34.02 -35.09 -30.07
C SER A 7 33.17 -33.89 -29.66
N ASN A 8 31.92 -33.91 -30.13
CA ASN A 8 30.78 -33.07 -29.74
C ASN A 8 30.60 -33.02 -28.20
N LEU A 9 30.47 -31.82 -27.65
CA LEU A 9 29.99 -31.59 -26.29
C LEU A 9 28.93 -30.47 -26.34
N THR A 10 27.70 -30.85 -26.67
CA THR A 10 26.51 -30.04 -26.44
C THR A 10 26.22 -30.01 -24.95
N THR A 11 26.74 -29.00 -24.27
CA THR A 11 26.25 -28.58 -22.95
C THR A 11 25.12 -27.58 -23.20
N GLU A 12 23.91 -28.11 -23.37
CA GLU A 12 22.69 -27.31 -23.26
C GLU A 12 22.55 -26.94 -21.78
N GLY A 13 22.89 -25.69 -21.48
CA GLY A 13 22.74 -25.09 -20.17
C GLY A 13 21.26 -24.95 -19.83
N ASP A 14 20.86 -25.77 -18.86
CA ASP A 14 19.78 -25.58 -17.91
C ASP A 14 19.53 -24.08 -17.59
N ILE A 15 18.52 -23.49 -18.25
CA ILE A 15 17.86 -22.28 -17.75
C ILE A 15 16.60 -22.78 -17.07
N SER A 16 16.73 -23.00 -15.76
CA SER A 16 15.65 -23.23 -14.83
C SER A 16 14.57 -22.15 -15.02
N ASP A 17 13.42 -22.53 -15.58
CA ASP A 17 12.15 -21.83 -15.43
C ASP A 17 11.74 -21.93 -13.95
N ALA A 18 12.40 -21.13 -13.10
CA ALA A 18 11.84 -20.79 -11.81
C ALA A 18 10.57 -20.00 -12.11
N PRO A 19 9.40 -20.34 -11.53
CA PRO A 19 8.24 -19.49 -11.65
C PRO A 19 8.61 -18.16 -11.00
N VAL A 20 8.86 -17.14 -11.84
CA VAL A 20 8.90 -15.76 -11.40
C VAL A 20 7.54 -15.54 -10.76
N SER A 21 7.49 -15.58 -9.44
CA SER A 21 6.29 -15.34 -8.66
C SER A 21 6.00 -13.86 -8.84
N ASP A 22 5.34 -13.54 -9.95
CA ASP A 22 4.62 -12.31 -10.15
C ASP A 22 3.54 -12.30 -9.09
N ARG A 23 3.91 -11.86 -7.88
CA ARG A 23 3.00 -11.70 -6.74
C ARG A 23 2.15 -10.48 -7.03
N HIS A 24 1.31 -10.60 -8.05
CA HIS A 24 0.15 -9.75 -8.20
C HIS A 24 -0.68 -9.96 -6.96
N GLN A 25 -0.66 -8.97 -6.06
CA GLN A 25 -1.57 -8.96 -4.94
C GLN A 25 -2.98 -8.99 -5.53
N SER A 26 -3.79 -9.97 -5.15
CA SER A 26 -5.18 -10.01 -5.59
C SER A 26 -5.99 -9.01 -4.79
N ALA A 27 -6.91 -8.34 -5.45
CA ALA A 27 -7.79 -7.37 -4.80
C ALA A 27 -8.62 -8.04 -3.70
N LEU A 28 -8.65 -7.42 -2.52
CA LEU A 28 -9.38 -7.94 -1.37
C LEU A 28 -10.89 -7.77 -1.52
N SER A 29 -11.65 -8.75 -1.01
CA SER A 29 -13.09 -8.60 -0.83
C SER A 29 -13.43 -7.51 0.19
N GLU A 30 -14.69 -7.10 0.25
CA GLU A 30 -15.15 -6.06 1.19
C GLU A 30 -14.84 -6.42 2.65
N THR A 31 -15.09 -7.67 3.04
CA THR A 31 -14.85 -8.14 4.40
C THR A 31 -13.35 -8.17 4.73
N GLU A 32 -12.52 -8.67 3.82
CA GLU A 32 -11.06 -8.73 4.01
C GLU A 32 -10.45 -7.34 4.07
N PHE A 33 -10.89 -6.42 3.21
CA PHE A 33 -10.39 -5.04 3.19
C PHE A 33 -10.76 -4.29 4.49
N HIS A 34 -12.00 -4.43 4.97
CA HIS A 34 -12.40 -3.87 6.26
C HIS A 34 -11.65 -4.47 7.45
N HIS A 35 -11.34 -5.77 7.40
CA HIS A 35 -10.51 -6.41 8.42
C HIS A 35 -9.09 -5.82 8.41
N MET A 36 -8.47 -5.66 7.25
CA MET A 36 -7.15 -5.03 7.11
C MET A 36 -7.11 -3.59 7.63
N ILE A 37 -8.12 -2.76 7.28
CA ILE A 37 -8.25 -1.40 7.81
C ILE A 37 -8.33 -1.41 9.35
N SER A 38 -9.08 -2.36 9.93
CA SER A 38 -9.23 -2.48 11.38
C SER A 38 -7.91 -2.86 12.06
N LEU A 39 -7.12 -3.74 11.43
CA LEU A 39 -5.80 -4.12 11.93
C LEU A 39 -4.81 -2.95 11.86
N GLU A 40 -4.78 -2.22 10.75
CA GLU A 40 -3.87 -1.10 10.58
C GLU A 40 -4.20 0.07 11.52
N ARG A 41 -5.48 0.30 11.79
CA ARG A 41 -5.91 1.26 12.81
C ARG A 41 -5.37 0.90 14.19
N LYS A 42 -5.48 -0.37 14.61
CA LYS A 42 -4.90 -0.86 15.89
C LYS A 42 -3.38 -0.74 15.92
N ARG A 43 -2.70 -0.92 14.80
CA ARG A 43 -1.24 -0.72 14.68
C ARG A 43 -0.88 0.76 14.82
N THR A 44 -1.65 1.66 14.21
CA THR A 44 -1.46 3.12 14.28
C THR A 44 -1.65 3.65 15.70
N GLU A 45 -2.66 3.17 16.42
CA GLU A 45 -2.91 3.54 17.82
C GLU A 45 -1.72 3.18 18.74
N ARG A 46 -1.15 1.98 18.56
CA ARG A 46 0.01 1.50 19.34
C ARG A 46 1.32 2.20 18.98
N SER A 47 1.56 2.42 17.69
CA SER A 47 2.86 2.91 17.20
C SER A 47 2.93 4.43 17.02
N ARG A 48 1.77 5.11 17.03
CA ARG A 48 1.62 6.52 16.63
C ARG A 48 2.15 6.84 15.22
N LYS A 49 2.34 5.82 14.38
CA LYS A 49 2.69 5.99 12.97
C LYS A 49 1.39 5.99 12.14
N PRO A 50 1.09 7.08 11.41
CA PRO A 50 -0.11 7.13 10.58
C PRO A 50 0.00 6.25 9.34
N PHE A 51 -1.15 5.89 8.79
CA PHE A 51 -1.32 5.23 7.49
C PHE A 51 -2.35 6.00 6.67
N LEU A 52 -2.38 5.79 5.35
CA LEU A 52 -3.37 6.40 4.44
C LEU A 52 -4.38 5.36 4.00
N LEU A 53 -5.63 5.78 3.95
CA LEU A 53 -6.71 5.07 3.29
C LEU A 53 -7.29 5.99 2.21
N MET A 54 -7.15 5.60 0.95
CA MET A 54 -7.75 6.28 -0.20
C MET A 54 -9.01 5.54 -0.62
N LEU A 55 -10.11 6.27 -0.84
CA LEU A 55 -11.39 5.71 -1.31
C LEU A 55 -11.79 6.34 -2.64
N LEU A 56 -12.14 5.51 -3.61
CA LEU A 56 -12.56 5.92 -4.95
C LEU A 56 -13.98 5.42 -5.21
N ASN A 57 -14.82 6.33 -5.71
CA ASN A 57 -16.16 6.01 -6.21
C ASN A 57 -16.30 6.56 -7.63
N ALA A 58 -17.16 5.93 -8.43
CA ALA A 58 -17.47 6.39 -9.77
C ALA A 58 -18.72 7.28 -9.72
N ASN A 59 -18.53 8.59 -9.84
CA ASN A 59 -19.63 9.55 -9.90
C ASN A 59 -20.00 9.89 -11.36
N GLY A 60 -21.14 10.55 -11.57
CA GLY A 60 -21.59 11.03 -12.89
C GLY A 60 -22.68 10.17 -13.55
N ALA A 61 -22.94 10.43 -14.85
CA ALA A 61 -24.11 9.94 -15.58
C ALA A 61 -24.01 8.47 -16.09
N LEU A 62 -22.94 7.75 -15.74
CA LEU A 62 -22.79 6.35 -16.12
C LEU A 62 -23.85 5.46 -15.46
N ALA A 63 -24.27 4.41 -16.19
CA ALA A 63 -25.13 3.36 -15.65
C ALA A 63 -24.45 2.61 -14.50
N LYS A 64 -25.24 1.99 -13.61
CA LYS A 64 -24.72 1.30 -12.41
C LYS A 64 -23.70 0.22 -12.75
N ASP A 65 -23.95 -0.58 -13.79
CA ASP A 65 -23.06 -1.67 -14.18
C ASP A 65 -21.76 -1.15 -14.79
N GLN A 66 -21.82 -0.08 -15.58
CA GLN A 66 -20.63 0.59 -16.13
C GLN A 66 -19.75 1.18 -15.02
N LYS A 67 -20.35 1.79 -13.99
CA LYS A 67 -19.63 2.28 -12.80
C LYS A 67 -18.92 1.14 -12.08
N LYS A 68 -19.62 0.01 -11.87
CA LYS A 68 -19.05 -1.17 -11.24
C LYS A 68 -17.87 -1.74 -12.04
N GLU A 69 -18.01 -1.84 -13.36
CA GLU A 69 -16.95 -2.32 -14.25
C GLU A 69 -15.73 -1.38 -14.22
N LEU A 70 -15.96 -0.07 -14.29
CA LEU A 70 -14.89 0.94 -14.18
C LEU A 70 -14.13 0.81 -12.86
N LEU A 71 -14.86 0.69 -11.75
CA LEU A 71 -14.27 0.51 -10.42
C LEU A 71 -13.52 -0.82 -10.30
N ALA A 72 -14.03 -1.92 -10.89
CA ALA A 72 -13.35 -3.20 -10.90
C ALA A 72 -12.01 -3.13 -11.66
N LYS A 73 -11.97 -2.41 -12.80
CA LYS A 73 -10.72 -2.16 -13.54
C LYS A 73 -9.75 -1.31 -12.73
N ALA A 74 -10.24 -0.23 -12.11
CA ALA A 74 -9.42 0.61 -11.23
C ALA A 74 -8.85 -0.19 -10.05
N LEU A 75 -9.64 -1.06 -9.43
CA LEU A 75 -9.21 -1.94 -8.35
C LEU A 75 -8.13 -2.91 -8.82
N SER A 76 -8.28 -3.51 -10.00
CA SER A 76 -7.24 -4.39 -10.57
C SER A 76 -5.92 -3.66 -10.76
N LEU A 77 -5.95 -2.42 -11.24
CA LEU A 77 -4.75 -1.60 -11.41
C LEU A 77 -4.15 -1.19 -10.07
N LEU A 78 -4.97 -0.78 -9.10
CA LEU A 78 -4.50 -0.45 -7.75
C LEU A 78 -3.79 -1.65 -7.13
N SER A 79 -4.38 -2.84 -7.23
CA SER A 79 -3.82 -4.08 -6.70
C SER A 79 -2.47 -4.45 -7.33
N ALA A 80 -2.33 -4.22 -8.63
CA ALA A 80 -1.07 -4.44 -9.35
C ALA A 80 0.01 -3.40 -9.01
N CYS A 81 -0.38 -2.18 -8.67
CA CYS A 81 0.54 -1.07 -8.38
C CYS A 81 0.89 -0.92 -6.89
N THR A 82 0.18 -1.59 -5.98
CA THR A 82 0.45 -1.55 -4.54
C THR A 82 1.67 -2.40 -4.15
N ARG A 83 2.52 -1.88 -3.26
CA ARG A 83 3.64 -2.63 -2.65
C ARG A 83 3.08 -3.80 -1.84
N GLU A 84 3.88 -4.84 -1.60
CA GLU A 84 3.48 -6.03 -0.82
C GLU A 84 2.91 -5.71 0.58
N THR A 85 3.35 -4.61 1.19
CA THR A 85 2.89 -4.15 2.52
C THR A 85 1.63 -3.30 2.48
N ASP A 86 1.21 -2.88 1.29
CA ASP A 86 0.02 -2.05 1.04
C ASP A 86 -1.11 -2.96 0.54
N ALA A 87 -2.36 -2.55 0.74
CA ALA A 87 -3.53 -3.36 0.40
C ALA A 87 -4.53 -2.60 -0.46
N ALA A 88 -5.16 -3.26 -1.44
CA ALA A 88 -6.26 -2.72 -2.21
C ALA A 88 -7.47 -3.65 -2.14
N GLY A 89 -8.68 -3.09 -2.12
CA GLY A 89 -9.90 -3.89 -2.01
C GLY A 89 -11.18 -3.12 -2.24
N TRP A 90 -12.31 -3.84 -2.21
CA TRP A 90 -13.62 -3.20 -2.16
C TRP A 90 -13.83 -2.60 -0.76
N TYR A 91 -14.16 -1.31 -0.68
CA TYR A 91 -14.68 -0.71 0.56
C TYR A 91 -16.20 -0.86 0.63
N LYS A 92 -16.86 -0.79 -0.52
CA LYS A 92 -18.27 -1.14 -0.67
C LYS A 92 -18.44 -1.84 -2.00
N ASN A 93 -18.82 -3.10 -1.98
CA ASN A 93 -18.84 -3.96 -3.16
C ASN A 93 -19.63 -3.32 -4.30
N GLY A 94 -18.99 -3.21 -5.47
CA GLY A 94 -19.55 -2.61 -6.68
C GLY A 94 -19.84 -1.11 -6.62
N SER A 95 -19.41 -0.38 -5.58
CA SER A 95 -19.70 1.05 -5.42
C SER A 95 -18.48 1.90 -5.00
N VAL A 96 -17.60 1.37 -4.16
CA VAL A 96 -16.42 2.07 -3.64
C VAL A 96 -15.25 1.09 -3.56
N VAL A 97 -14.12 1.47 -4.12
CA VAL A 97 -12.84 0.74 -4.00
C VAL A 97 -11.90 1.55 -3.12
N GLY A 98 -10.93 0.89 -2.49
CA GLY A 98 -9.94 1.59 -1.68
C GLY A 98 -8.55 0.99 -1.80
N ALA A 99 -7.57 1.81 -1.43
CA ALA A 99 -6.17 1.44 -1.29
C ALA A 99 -5.65 1.96 0.06
N MET A 100 -4.85 1.14 0.73
CA MET A 100 -4.29 1.39 2.06
C MET A 100 -2.76 1.38 1.96
N CYS A 101 -2.11 2.46 2.40
CA CYS A 101 -0.65 2.58 2.42
C CYS A 101 -0.14 2.68 3.86
N THR A 102 0.70 1.74 4.28
CA THR A 102 1.08 1.55 5.71
C THR A 102 2.32 2.33 6.15
N GLU A 103 3.10 2.84 5.19
CA GLU A 103 4.34 3.57 5.45
C GLU A 103 4.30 4.97 4.81
N ILE A 104 3.89 5.95 5.61
CA ILE A 104 3.89 7.34 5.16
C ILE A 104 4.91 8.08 6.00
N ALA A 105 5.91 8.64 5.32
CA ALA A 105 6.78 9.63 5.93
C ALA A 105 5.93 10.87 6.21
N ALA A 106 5.35 10.94 7.40
CA ALA A 106 4.89 12.20 7.94
C ALA A 106 6.15 12.99 8.29
N GLU A 107 6.56 13.92 7.43
CA GLU A 107 7.56 14.90 7.81
C GLU A 107 7.04 15.64 9.04
N LYS A 108 7.66 15.40 10.19
CA LYS A 108 7.43 16.27 11.34
C LYS A 108 8.02 17.61 10.97
N THR A 109 7.20 18.57 10.56
CA THR A 109 7.52 19.98 10.79
C THR A 109 7.44 20.23 12.30
N ALA A 110 8.42 19.73 13.04
CA ALA A 110 8.77 20.22 14.37
C ALA A 110 9.86 21.27 14.10
N THR A 111 9.59 22.57 14.21
CA THR A 111 9.54 23.30 15.48
C THR A 111 9.32 24.80 15.17
N PRO A 112 8.93 25.63 16.15
CA PRO A 112 10.00 26.41 16.76
C PRO A 112 10.19 26.00 18.22
N LEU A 113 11.45 25.70 18.52
CA LEU A 113 12.06 25.49 19.80
C LEU A 113 11.67 26.67 20.72
N SER A 114 10.70 26.48 21.61
CA SER A 114 10.56 27.40 22.75
C SER A 114 11.72 27.10 23.71
N ALA A 115 12.71 27.98 23.70
CA ALA A 115 13.78 27.98 24.69
C ALA A 115 13.17 28.12 26.11
N PRO A 116 13.68 27.41 27.12
CA PRO A 116 13.35 27.73 28.50
C PRO A 116 14.02 29.06 28.87
N CYS A 117 13.24 30.14 28.91
CA CYS A 117 13.67 31.39 29.56
C CYS A 117 13.82 31.11 31.06
N SER A 118 15.07 30.99 31.50
CA SER A 118 15.42 30.98 32.91
C SER A 118 15.18 32.37 33.51
N GLY A 119 14.24 32.45 34.45
CA GLY A 119 14.26 33.44 35.53
C GLY A 119 13.18 34.52 35.46
N GLY A 120 12.37 34.60 36.53
CA GLY A 120 11.86 35.88 37.02
C GLY A 120 10.34 35.98 37.21
N SER A 121 9.88 35.63 38.41
CA SER A 121 8.67 36.11 39.11
C SER A 121 7.28 35.81 38.56
N ALA A 122 6.60 34.94 39.32
CA ALA A 122 5.18 34.92 39.68
C ALA A 122 4.23 35.91 38.98
N ASN A 123 3.26 35.38 38.22
CA ASN A 123 1.84 35.49 38.58
C ASN A 123 0.95 34.62 37.67
N ILE A 124 0.23 33.71 38.33
CA ILE A 124 -1.19 33.33 38.15
C ILE A 124 -1.79 33.46 36.73
N CYS A 125 -2.21 32.34 36.15
CA CYS A 125 -3.55 32.19 35.56
C CYS A 125 -3.88 30.71 35.33
N ALA A 126 -4.75 30.18 36.18
CA ALA A 126 -5.53 28.97 35.91
C ALA A 126 -6.86 29.40 35.29
N ALA A 127 -7.31 28.71 34.24
CA ALA A 127 -8.72 28.57 33.90
C ALA A 127 -8.90 27.38 32.94
N THR A 128 -9.62 26.38 33.47
CA THR A 128 -10.41 25.27 32.90
C THR A 128 -10.06 24.70 31.52
#